data_AF-A0A8J3FIF1-F1
#
_entry.id   AF-A0A8J3FIF1-F1
#
_cell.length_a   1.000
_cell.length_b   1.000
_cell.length_c   1.000
_cell.angle_alpha   90.00
_cell.angle_beta   90.00
_cell.angle_gamma   90.00
#
_symmetry.space_group_name_H-M   'P 1'
#
loop_
_entity.id
_entity.type
_entity.pdbx_description
1 polymer ?
#
loop_
_entity_poly.entity_id
_entity_poly.type
_entity_poly.pdbx_seq_one_letter_code
_entity_poly.pdbx_strand_id
1 'polypeptide(L)' 'MIDVEPYPNPVYVNDGKSTTFYVRAGNATYPLSVKETVSYLNLQKK' A
#
# COMPACT_ATOMS: atom_id res chain seq x y z
N MET A 1 15.00 -16.72 -0.84
CA MET A 1 14.93 -15.37 -0.23
C MET A 1 14.40 -14.46 -1.31
N ILE A 2 13.34 -13.69 -1.02
CA ILE A 2 12.76 -12.75 -1.99
C ILE A 2 13.24 -11.37 -1.57
N ASP A 3 13.91 -10.68 -2.48
CA ASP A 3 14.30 -9.28 -2.32
C ASP A 3 13.27 -8.40 -3.04
N VAL A 4 12.88 -7.29 -2.42
CA VAL A 4 11.81 -6.42 -2.94
C VAL A 4 12.30 -4.98 -2.88
N GLU A 5 12.48 -4.39 -4.04
CA GLU A 5 12.86 -2.99 -4.14
C GLU A 5 11.67 -2.05 -3.89
N PRO A 6 11.90 -0.85 -3.34
CA PRO A 6 10.86 0.17 -3.23
C PRO A 6 10.29 0.52 -4.60
N TYR A 7 8.96 0.56 -4.71
CA TYR A 7 8.27 0.95 -5.94
C TYR A 7 7.76 2.39 -5.81
N PRO A 8 7.97 3.27 -6.82
CA PRO A 8 7.63 4.69 -6.72
C PRO A 8 6.13 4.97 -6.79
N ASN A 9 5.32 3.98 -7.18
CA ASN A 9 3.87 4.13 -7.28
C ASN A 9 3.16 3.26 -6.24
N PRO A 10 1.90 3.56 -5.91
CA PRO A 10 1.09 2.74 -5.03
C PRO A 10 0.90 1.33 -5.62
N VAL A 11 1.11 0.29 -4.80
CA VAL A 11 0.89 -1.12 -5.19
C VAL A 11 -0.35 -1.66 -4.49
N TYR A 12 -1.15 -2.42 -5.22
CA TYR A 12 -2.36 -3.06 -4.72
C TYR A 12 -2.23 -4.58 -4.84
N VAL A 13 -2.75 -5.30 -3.85
CA VAL A 13 -2.83 -6.75 -3.90
C VAL A 13 -4.26 -7.12 -4.30
N ASN A 14 -4.38 -7.96 -5.34
CA ASN A 14 -5.65 -8.53 -5.78
C ASN A 14 -5.65 -10.04 -5.45
N ASP A 15 -6.65 -10.51 -4.71
CA ASP A 15 -6.80 -11.92 -4.30
C ASP A 15 -7.90 -12.66 -5.09
N GLY A 16 -8.37 -12.07 -6.20
CA GLY A 16 -9.48 -12.54 -7.02
C GLY A 16 -10.86 -12.14 -6.52
N LYS A 17 -11.00 -11.67 -5.28
CA LYS A 17 -12.27 -11.21 -4.68
C LYS A 17 -12.26 -9.73 -4.32
N SER A 18 -11.09 -9.23 -3.96
CA SER A 18 -10.89 -7.87 -3.48
C SER A 18 -9.57 -7.32 -4.00
N THR A 19 -9.49 -5.99 -4.06
CA THR A 19 -8.25 -5.25 -4.30
C THR A 19 -7.98 -4.41 -3.06
N THR A 20 -6.87 -4.68 -2.38
CA THR A 20 -6.54 -4.05 -1.10
C THR A 20 -5.23 -3.28 -1.21
N PHE A 21 -5.23 -2.06 -0.68
CA PHE A 21 -4.05 -1.23 -0.55
C PHE A 21 -3.35 -1.51 0.78
N TYR A 22 -2.05 -1.77 0.73
CA TYR A 22 -1.25 -2.05 1.91
C TYR A 22 -0.13 -1.05 2.08
N VAL A 23 0.16 -0.71 3.34
CA VAL A 23 1.34 0.06 3.72
C VAL A 23 2.20 -0.74 4.67
N ARG A 24 3.51 -0.58 4.58
CA ARG A 24 4.46 -1.15 5.53
C ARG A 24 4.87 -0.05 6.53
N ALA A 25 4.62 -0.31 7.81
CA ALA A 25 5.00 0.56 8.91
C ALA A 25 5.93 -0.23 9.85
N GLY A 26 7.23 0.02 9.74
CA GLY A 26 8.24 -0.75 10.45
C GLY A 26 8.28 -2.21 10.01
N ASN A 27 8.06 -3.13 10.95
CA ASN A 27 8.10 -4.57 10.72
C ASN A 27 6.76 -5.18 10.29
N ALA A 28 5.68 -4.41 10.27
CA ALA A 28 4.33 -4.89 10.01
C ALA A 28 3.70 -4.25 8.75
N THR A 29 2.78 -4.99 8.14
CA THR A 29 2.04 -4.57 6.95
C THR A 29 0.57 -4.47 7.30
N TYR A 30 -0.05 -3.34 6.96
CA TYR A 30 -1.43 -3.03 7.33
C TYR A 30 -2.27 -2.68 6.10
N PRO A 31 -3.50 -3.21 5.99
CA PRO A 31 -4.43 -2.74 4.98
C PRO A 31 -4.95 -1.35 5.37
N LEU A 32 -5.13 -0.49 4.38
CA LEU A 32 -5.83 0.78 4.57
C LEU A 32 -7.24 0.72 3.98
N SER A 33 -8.17 1.42 4.64
CA SER A 33 -9.46 1.73 4.04
C SER A 33 -9.30 2.68 2.85
N VAL A 34 -10.37 2.84 2.06
CA VAL A 34 -10.39 3.79 0.92
C VAL A 34 -10.06 5.21 1.38
N LYS A 35 -10.65 5.68 2.49
CA LYS A 35 -10.44 7.03 3.02
C LYS A 35 -8.98 7.28 3.43
N GLU A 36 -8.39 6.30 4.12
CA GLU A 36 -6.99 6.36 4.54
C GLU A 36 -6.06 6.31 3.32
N THR A 37 -6.37 5.46 2.33
CA THR A 37 -5.63 5.37 1.07
C THR A 37 -5.58 6.70 0.35
N VAL A 38 -6.73 7.36 0.14
CA VAL A 38 -6.79 8.68 -0.52
C VAL A 38 -5.95 9.71 0.25
N SER A 39 -6.04 9.69 1.58
CA SER A 39 -5.25 10.59 2.44
C SER A 39 -3.75 10.34 2.31
N TYR A 40 -3.34 9.07 2.29
CA TYR A 40 -1.95 8.65 2.12
C TYR A 40 -1.37 9.07 0.76
N LEU A 41 -2.13 8.87 -0.32
CA LEU A 41 -1.70 9.25 -1.67
C LEU A 41 -1.54 10.76 -1.84
N ASN A 42 -2.35 11.56 -1.14
CA ASN A 42 -2.21 13.01 -1.16
C ASN A 42 -1.00 13.52 -0.38
N LEU A 43 -0.58 12.80 0.68
CA LEU A 43 0.66 13.10 1.41
C LEU A 43 1.91 12.87 0.55
N GLN A 44 1.94 11.80 -0.25
CA GLN A 44 3.08 11.43 -1.11
C GLN A 44 3.30 12.39 -2.29
N LYS A 45 2.29 13.17 -2.68
CA LYS A 45 2.39 14.15 -3.78
C LYS A 45 3.03 15.48 -3.39
N LYS A 46 3.28 15.71 -2.09
CA LYS A 46 3.96 16.89 -1.56
C LYS A 46 5.42 16.58 -1.28
#